data_AF-A0A962AXF1-F1
#
_entry.id   AF-A0A962AXF1-F1
#
_cell.length_a   1.000
_cell.length_b   1.000
_cell.length_c   1.000
_cell.angle_alpha   90.00
_cell.angle_beta   90.00
_cell.angle_gamma   90.00
#
_symmetry.space_group_name_H-M   'P 1'
#
loop_
_entity.id
_entity.type
_entity.pdbx_description
1 polymer ?
#
loop_
_entity_poly.entity_id
_entity_poly.type
_entity_poly.pdbx_seq_one_letter_code
_entity_poly.pdbx_strand_id
1 'polypeptide(L)'
;MRLLAVLALLLLTTASLGPAAAAGGLTCVKTQCESTGRACVETLYAAHETCMKTGNLKCRTVPPAEQYKCLTGELRPCVVTRIQKEAACLEAFRSCYRACGPLGGKRADYWCVASLGRKTTAGFCATRPGSGRSREVCTEIFTGDPTSPVSLTCEPL
;
A
#
# COMPACT_ATOMS: atom_id res chain seq x y z
N MET A 1 -6.11 -11.87 56.43
CA MET A 1 -4.68 -12.24 56.44
C MET A 1 -4.46 -13.41 55.49
N ARG A 2 -3.37 -13.35 54.71
CA ARG A 2 -2.82 -14.37 53.77
C ARG A 2 -3.45 -14.39 52.38
N LEU A 3 -2.87 -13.71 51.39
CA LEU A 3 -1.61 -13.94 50.63
C LEU A 3 -1.85 -14.80 49.38
N LEU A 4 -1.81 -14.12 48.23
CA LEU A 4 -1.04 -14.44 47.02
C LEU A 4 -1.10 -15.88 46.47
N ALA A 5 -1.71 -16.02 45.29
CA ALA A 5 -1.22 -16.89 44.21
C ALA A 5 -1.81 -16.46 42.86
N VAL A 6 -1.34 -15.32 42.36
CA VAL A 6 -1.32 -15.02 40.93
C VAL A 6 -0.14 -15.80 40.36
N LEU A 7 -0.37 -16.63 39.34
CA LEU A 7 0.55 -17.09 38.27
C LEU A 7 0.19 -18.54 37.91
N ALA A 8 -0.45 -18.72 36.76
CA ALA A 8 -0.16 -19.78 35.79
C ALA A 8 -1.33 -19.86 34.81
N LEU A 9 -1.19 -19.22 33.65
CA LEU A 9 -1.56 -19.77 32.34
C LEU A 9 -1.23 -18.75 31.22
N LEU A 10 0.03 -18.30 31.17
CA LEU A 10 0.63 -17.87 29.91
C LEU A 10 1.68 -18.91 29.59
N LEU A 11 1.48 -19.69 28.51
CA LEU A 11 2.47 -20.44 27.72
C LEU A 11 1.77 -21.55 26.94
N LEU A 12 0.98 -21.21 25.91
CA LEU A 12 0.47 -22.17 24.92
C LEU A 12 0.21 -21.45 23.60
N THR A 13 1.25 -20.98 22.91
CA THR A 13 1.25 -20.70 21.46
C THR A 13 2.65 -20.41 20.90
N THR A 14 3.66 -21.21 21.21
CA THR A 14 4.95 -21.11 20.50
C THR A 14 5.59 -22.47 20.28
N ALA A 15 5.08 -23.22 19.30
CA ALA A 15 5.85 -24.26 18.67
C ALA A 15 5.36 -24.50 17.23
N SER A 16 6.34 -24.69 16.35
CA SER A 16 6.27 -25.12 14.94
C SER A 16 5.64 -24.18 13.91
N LEU A 17 6.39 -23.17 13.48
CA LEU A 17 6.52 -22.83 12.06
C LEU A 17 7.96 -22.39 11.76
N GLY A 18 8.85 -23.36 11.51
CA GLY A 18 10.10 -23.11 10.79
C GLY A 18 9.80 -22.88 9.30
N PRO A 19 10.56 -22.02 8.60
CA PRO A 19 10.15 -21.45 7.34
C PRO A 19 10.29 -22.48 6.20
N ALA A 20 9.19 -22.75 5.49
CA ALA A 20 9.23 -23.37 4.18
C ALA A 20 9.91 -22.41 3.18
N ALA A 21 11.23 -22.47 3.15
CA ALA A 21 12.08 -21.61 2.34
C ALA A 21 11.98 -21.95 0.84
N ALA A 22 12.11 -20.91 0.01
CA ALA A 22 12.13 -20.87 -1.46
C ALA A 22 10.78 -20.79 -2.20
N ALA A 23 9.78 -21.63 -1.91
CA ALA A 23 8.44 -21.51 -2.52
C ALA A 23 7.44 -20.69 -1.67
N GLY A 24 7.74 -20.51 -0.38
CA GLY A 24 6.86 -19.85 0.59
C GLY A 24 6.91 -18.32 0.56
N GLY A 25 8.02 -17.70 0.12
CA GLY A 25 8.20 -16.25 0.25
C GLY A 25 7.19 -15.43 -0.57
N LEU A 26 7.03 -15.73 -1.87
CA LEU A 26 6.05 -15.02 -2.71
C LEU A 26 4.61 -15.26 -2.23
N THR A 27 4.30 -16.50 -1.87
CA THR A 27 3.00 -16.87 -1.33
C THR A 27 2.73 -16.12 -0.02
N CYS A 28 3.73 -16.00 0.86
CA CYS A 28 3.64 -15.20 2.07
C CYS A 28 3.34 -13.73 1.74
N VAL A 29 4.08 -13.10 0.81
CA VAL A 29 3.84 -11.70 0.45
C VAL A 29 2.41 -11.49 -0.05
N LYS A 30 1.95 -12.33 -0.98
CA LYS A 30 0.59 -12.24 -1.54
C LYS A 30 -0.51 -12.47 -0.50
N THR A 31 -0.31 -13.42 0.43
CA THR A 31 -1.35 -13.81 1.40
C THR A 31 -1.34 -12.97 2.67
N GLN A 32 -0.18 -12.50 3.12
CA GLN A 32 -0.01 -11.81 4.41
C GLN A 32 0.16 -10.29 4.26
N CYS A 33 0.79 -9.82 3.17
CA CYS A 33 1.18 -8.42 3.03
C CYS A 33 0.28 -7.64 2.07
N GLU A 34 -0.08 -8.24 0.93
CA GLU A 34 -0.71 -7.53 -0.17
C GLU A 34 -2.09 -6.98 0.19
N SER A 35 -2.94 -7.75 0.87
CA SER A 35 -4.28 -7.32 1.29
C SER A 35 -4.23 -6.11 2.22
N THR A 36 -3.35 -6.14 3.22
CA THR A 36 -3.14 -5.06 4.18
C THR A 36 -2.56 -3.81 3.51
N GLY A 37 -1.53 -3.96 2.68
CA GLY A 37 -0.95 -2.85 1.92
C GLY A 37 -1.96 -2.21 0.98
N ARG A 38 -2.75 -3.02 0.27
CA ARG A 38 -3.80 -2.56 -0.64
C ARG A 38 -4.87 -1.80 0.11
N ALA A 39 -5.38 -2.35 1.22
CA ALA A 39 -6.38 -1.70 2.04
C ALA A 39 -5.89 -0.35 2.59
N CYS A 40 -4.61 -0.26 2.98
CA CYS A 40 -3.99 1.00 3.42
C CYS A 40 -4.05 2.07 2.32
N VAL A 41 -3.60 1.74 1.10
CA VAL A 41 -3.61 2.66 -0.04
C VAL A 41 -5.04 3.02 -0.46
N GLU A 42 -5.93 2.03 -0.61
CA GLU A 42 -7.32 2.27 -1.02
C GLU A 42 -8.05 3.18 -0.02
N THR A 43 -7.89 2.94 1.29
CA THR A 43 -8.48 3.78 2.34
C THR A 43 -7.91 5.20 2.29
N LEU A 44 -6.59 5.32 2.11
CA LEU A 44 -5.92 6.62 2.02
C LEU A 44 -6.42 7.44 0.83
N TYR A 45 -6.54 6.83 -0.35
CA TYR A 45 -6.99 7.53 -1.54
C TYR A 45 -8.48 7.90 -1.47
N ALA A 46 -9.33 7.03 -0.89
CA ALA A 46 -10.72 7.38 -0.61
C ALA A 46 -10.85 8.59 0.34
N ALA A 47 -10.02 8.64 1.39
CA ALA A 47 -9.97 9.78 2.30
C ALA A 47 -9.44 11.05 1.62
N HIS A 48 -8.40 10.93 0.79
CA HIS A 48 -7.86 12.03 -0.01
C HIS A 48 -8.89 12.60 -0.98
N GLU A 49 -9.60 11.75 -1.74
CA GLU A 49 -10.66 12.19 -2.65
C GLU A 49 -11.79 12.91 -1.91
N THR A 50 -12.20 12.38 -0.75
CA THR A 50 -13.20 13.01 0.11
C THR A 50 -12.75 14.39 0.60
N CYS A 51 -11.48 14.50 1.03
CA CYS A 51 -10.88 15.77 1.46
C CYS A 51 -10.86 16.78 0.31
N MET A 52 -10.38 16.37 -0.87
CA MET A 52 -10.33 17.22 -2.06
C MET A 52 -11.72 17.68 -2.47
N LYS A 53 -12.71 16.79 -2.48
CA LYS A 53 -14.11 17.14 -2.81
C LYS A 53 -14.68 18.15 -1.82
N THR A 54 -14.46 17.93 -0.54
CA THR A 54 -14.94 18.82 0.53
C THR A 54 -14.31 20.21 0.42
N GLY A 55 -12.99 20.28 0.24
CA GLY A 55 -12.29 21.55 0.06
C GLY A 55 -12.74 22.30 -1.20
N ASN A 56 -12.93 21.60 -2.31
CA ASN A 56 -13.48 22.20 -3.53
C ASN A 56 -14.90 22.75 -3.29
N LEU A 57 -15.79 21.97 -2.69
CA LEU A 57 -17.16 22.41 -2.40
C LEU A 57 -17.18 23.66 -1.51
N LYS A 58 -16.33 23.69 -0.47
CA LYS A 58 -16.20 24.83 0.43
C LYS A 58 -15.74 26.10 -0.29
N CYS A 59 -14.80 25.98 -1.22
CA CYS A 59 -14.27 27.14 -1.94
C CYS A 59 -15.12 27.60 -3.13
N ARG A 60 -16.12 26.82 -3.58
CA ARG A 60 -16.99 27.20 -4.70
C ARG A 60 -17.87 28.41 -4.41
N THR A 61 -18.20 28.68 -3.14
CA THR A 61 -19.06 29.81 -2.73
C THR A 61 -18.26 31.06 -2.38
N VAL A 62 -16.93 30.99 -2.44
CA VAL A 62 -16.02 32.10 -2.10
C VAL A 62 -15.92 33.07 -3.30
N PRO A 63 -15.82 34.39 -3.08
CA PRO A 63 -15.62 35.36 -4.15
C PRO A 63 -14.40 35.02 -5.03
N PRO A 64 -14.43 35.28 -6.35
CA PRO A 64 -13.35 34.92 -7.27
C PRO A 64 -11.95 35.38 -6.82
N ALA A 65 -11.85 36.59 -6.25
CA ALA A 65 -10.60 37.14 -5.74
C ALA A 65 -9.96 36.33 -4.59
N GLU A 66 -10.76 35.58 -3.84
CA GLU A 66 -10.33 34.77 -2.70
C GLU A 66 -10.28 33.27 -3.00
N GLN A 67 -10.79 32.82 -4.15
CA GLN A 67 -10.87 31.39 -4.52
C GLN A 67 -9.51 30.70 -4.50
N TYR A 68 -8.48 31.32 -5.07
CA TYR A 68 -7.13 30.73 -5.08
C TYR A 68 -6.59 30.50 -3.66
N LYS A 69 -6.76 31.49 -2.78
CA LYS A 69 -6.32 31.41 -1.39
C LYS A 69 -7.09 30.33 -0.62
N CYS A 70 -8.41 30.25 -0.84
CA CYS A 70 -9.24 29.19 -0.27
C CYS A 70 -8.79 27.81 -0.74
N LEU A 71 -8.71 27.58 -2.06
CA LEU A 71 -8.33 26.28 -2.63
C LEU A 71 -6.94 25.85 -2.14
N THR A 72 -5.99 26.77 -2.07
CA THR A 72 -4.65 26.46 -1.56
C THR A 72 -4.70 26.07 -0.08
N GLY A 73 -5.47 26.78 0.75
CA GLY A 73 -5.62 26.50 2.18
C GLY A 73 -6.32 25.16 2.46
N GLU A 74 -7.36 24.83 1.68
CA GLU A 74 -8.17 23.63 1.90
C GLU A 74 -7.58 22.38 1.24
N LEU A 75 -6.99 22.49 0.05
CA LEU A 75 -6.53 21.32 -0.72
C LEU A 75 -5.09 20.90 -0.42
N ARG A 76 -4.20 21.84 -0.08
CA ARG A 76 -2.80 21.53 0.23
C ARG A 76 -2.66 20.53 1.39
N PRO A 77 -3.40 20.66 2.51
CA PRO A 77 -3.34 19.68 3.60
C PRO A 77 -3.76 18.27 3.16
N CYS A 78 -4.75 18.14 2.27
CA CYS A 78 -5.17 16.85 1.72
C CYS A 78 -4.00 16.15 1.01
N VAL A 79 -3.30 16.89 0.15
CA VAL A 79 -2.16 16.37 -0.62
C VAL A 79 -0.99 16.00 0.29
N VAL A 80 -0.64 16.87 1.25
CA VAL A 80 0.45 16.60 2.21
C VAL A 80 0.15 15.34 3.02
N THR A 81 -1.08 15.22 3.52
CA THR A 81 -1.51 14.04 4.30
C THR A 81 -1.43 12.77 3.45
N ARG A 82 -1.90 12.81 2.20
CA ARG A 82 -1.76 11.67 1.28
C ARG A 82 -0.31 11.23 1.14
N ILE A 83 0.59 12.15 0.78
CA ILE A 83 2.01 11.83 0.57
C ILE A 83 2.63 11.20 1.83
N GLN A 84 2.40 11.79 3.00
CA GLN A 84 2.97 11.29 4.26
C GLN A 84 2.46 9.89 4.62
N LYS A 85 1.16 9.65 4.43
CA LYS A 85 0.54 8.36 4.79
C LYS A 85 0.80 7.28 3.74
N GLU A 86 1.00 7.64 2.48
CA GLU A 86 1.36 6.71 1.42
C GLU A 86 2.74 6.11 1.67
N ALA A 87 3.71 6.94 2.08
CA ALA A 87 5.02 6.46 2.53
C ALA A 87 4.90 5.50 3.72
N ALA A 88 4.00 5.77 4.67
CA ALA A 88 3.75 4.87 5.79
C ALA A 88 3.12 3.53 5.37
N CYS A 89 2.19 3.53 4.41
CA CYS A 89 1.64 2.31 3.83
C CYS A 89 2.75 1.47 3.16
N LEU A 90 3.62 2.12 2.38
CA LEU A 90 4.75 1.46 1.72
C LEU A 90 5.74 0.86 2.73
N GLU A 91 6.09 1.58 3.80
CA GLU A 91 6.99 1.07 4.83
C GLU A 91 6.39 -0.10 5.60
N ALA A 92 5.09 -0.07 5.91
CA ALA A 92 4.41 -1.21 6.51
C ALA A 92 4.44 -2.44 5.59
N PHE A 93 4.19 -2.24 4.29
CA PHE A 93 4.27 -3.30 3.29
C PHE A 93 5.71 -3.84 3.19
N ARG A 94 6.73 -2.98 3.08
CA ARG A 94 8.15 -3.36 3.05
C ARG A 94 8.57 -4.15 4.29
N SER A 95 8.06 -3.78 5.46
CA SER A 95 8.30 -4.51 6.69
C SER A 95 7.74 -5.93 6.64
N CYS A 96 6.49 -6.09 6.17
CA CYS A 96 5.89 -7.40 5.97
C CYS A 96 6.62 -8.22 4.90
N TYR A 97 6.97 -7.58 3.78
CA TYR A 97 7.72 -8.18 2.69
C TYR A 97 9.06 -8.77 3.15
N ARG A 98 9.85 -8.02 3.95
CA ARG A 98 11.10 -8.52 4.54
C ARG A 98 10.88 -9.69 5.51
N ALA A 99 9.77 -9.71 6.24
CA ALA A 99 9.43 -10.79 7.17
C ALA A 99 9.07 -12.11 6.45
N CYS A 100 8.63 -12.06 5.19
CA CYS A 100 8.34 -13.25 4.38
C CYS A 100 9.58 -14.06 3.95
N GLY A 101 10.79 -13.63 4.31
CA GLY A 101 12.02 -14.37 4.11
C GLY A 101 12.63 -14.21 2.71
N PRO A 102 13.68 -14.98 2.37
CA PRO A 102 14.39 -14.81 1.12
C PRO A 102 13.49 -15.15 -0.08
N LEU A 103 13.29 -14.14 -0.91
CA LEU A 103 12.52 -14.18 -2.13
C LEU A 103 13.45 -14.67 -3.25
N GLY A 104 13.57 -16.01 -3.40
CA GLY A 104 14.59 -16.65 -4.23
C GLY A 104 14.75 -16.07 -5.65
N GLY A 105 16.01 -15.98 -6.10
CA GLY A 105 16.40 -15.50 -7.44
C GLY A 105 16.74 -14.01 -7.50
N LYS A 106 17.38 -13.54 -8.59
CA LYS A 106 17.66 -12.12 -8.86
C LYS A 106 16.41 -11.39 -9.40
N ARG A 107 15.30 -11.45 -8.68
CA ARG A 107 14.03 -10.83 -9.09
C ARG A 107 14.03 -9.34 -8.80
N ALA A 108 13.29 -8.58 -9.58
CA ALA A 108 12.95 -7.20 -9.24
C ALA A 108 11.49 -7.17 -8.80
N ASP A 109 11.27 -6.92 -7.53
CA ASP A 109 9.96 -6.93 -6.90
C ASP A 109 9.55 -5.47 -6.62
N TYR A 110 8.30 -5.14 -6.89
CA TYR A 110 7.77 -3.79 -6.81
C TYR A 110 6.45 -3.74 -6.05
N TRP A 111 6.22 -2.64 -5.34
CA TRP A 111 4.90 -2.23 -4.88
C TRP A 111 4.38 -1.15 -5.81
N CYS A 112 3.23 -1.40 -6.44
CA CYS A 112 2.67 -0.49 -7.42
C CYS A 112 1.33 0.07 -6.94
N VAL A 113 1.13 1.38 -7.15
CA VAL A 113 -0.15 2.07 -7.00
C VAL A 113 -0.67 2.40 -8.40
N ALA A 114 -1.88 1.94 -8.70
CA ALA A 114 -2.54 2.08 -9.99
C ALA A 114 -3.77 2.98 -9.87
N SER A 115 -3.94 3.91 -10.81
CA SER A 115 -5.18 4.67 -10.98
C SER A 115 -6.00 4.08 -12.14
N LEU A 116 -7.12 3.45 -11.79
CA LEU A 116 -8.05 2.78 -12.70
C LEU A 116 -9.34 3.59 -12.77
N GLY A 117 -9.33 4.64 -13.59
CA GLY A 117 -10.46 5.57 -13.72
C GLY A 117 -10.70 6.35 -12.42
N ARG A 118 -11.77 6.01 -11.69
CA ARG A 118 -12.14 6.63 -10.39
C ARG A 118 -11.71 5.82 -9.17
N LYS A 119 -10.94 4.75 -9.37
CA LYS A 119 -10.44 3.92 -8.28
C LYS A 119 -8.92 3.95 -8.28
N THR A 120 -8.33 4.27 -7.14
CA THR A 120 -6.92 3.94 -6.89
C THR A 120 -6.84 2.60 -6.18
N THR A 121 -5.92 1.73 -6.60
CA THR A 121 -5.62 0.46 -5.95
C THR A 121 -4.12 0.24 -5.89
N ALA A 122 -3.69 -0.78 -5.16
CA ALA A 122 -2.28 -1.12 -5.05
C ALA A 122 -2.05 -2.63 -5.00
N GLY A 123 -0.86 -3.04 -5.40
CA GLY A 123 -0.57 -4.45 -5.58
C GLY A 123 0.92 -4.73 -5.64
N PHE A 124 1.24 -5.97 -5.29
CA PHE A 124 2.58 -6.51 -5.35
C PHE A 124 2.85 -7.07 -6.75
N CYS A 125 3.98 -6.67 -7.32
CA CYS A 125 4.42 -7.08 -8.64
C CYS A 125 5.80 -7.73 -8.56
N ALA A 126 5.85 -9.05 -8.81
CA ALA A 126 7.10 -9.80 -8.86
C ALA A 126 7.51 -10.01 -10.32
N THR A 127 8.66 -9.45 -10.72
CA THR A 127 9.13 -9.56 -12.10
C THR A 127 10.18 -10.65 -12.24
N ARG A 128 10.25 -11.27 -13.44
CA ARG A 128 11.27 -12.28 -13.71
C ARG A 128 12.66 -11.64 -13.76
N PRO A 129 13.71 -12.32 -13.26
CA PRO A 129 15.07 -11.85 -13.39
C PRO A 129 15.42 -11.51 -14.84
N GLY A 130 15.95 -10.32 -15.09
CA GLY A 130 16.40 -9.89 -16.42
C GLY A 130 15.29 -9.56 -17.43
N SER A 131 14.02 -9.49 -17.03
CA SER A 131 12.93 -9.33 -18.02
C SER A 131 12.85 -7.96 -18.67
N GLY A 132 13.45 -6.89 -18.13
CA GLY A 132 13.37 -5.51 -18.66
C GLY A 132 11.96 -4.91 -18.75
N ARG A 133 10.92 -5.72 -18.53
CA ARG A 133 9.49 -5.45 -18.77
C ARG A 133 8.71 -5.39 -17.46
N SER A 134 9.31 -4.79 -16.44
CA SER A 134 8.72 -4.71 -15.10
C SER A 134 7.38 -3.98 -15.14
N ARG A 135 7.30 -2.90 -15.91
CA ARG A 135 6.07 -2.11 -16.06
C ARG A 135 4.93 -2.91 -16.68
N GLU A 136 5.16 -3.62 -17.78
CA GLU A 136 4.10 -4.39 -18.46
C GLU A 136 3.57 -5.53 -17.61
N VAL A 137 4.46 -6.23 -16.88
CA VAL A 137 4.05 -7.27 -15.93
C VAL A 137 3.18 -6.68 -14.84
N CYS A 138 3.54 -5.51 -14.30
CA CYS A 138 2.72 -4.87 -13.29
C CYS A 138 1.40 -4.38 -13.88
N THR A 139 1.38 -3.81 -15.08
CA THR A 139 0.16 -3.41 -15.79
C THR A 139 -0.80 -4.58 -15.93
N GLU A 140 -0.33 -5.72 -16.45
CA GLU A 140 -1.14 -6.92 -16.65
C GLU A 140 -1.80 -7.40 -15.35
N ILE A 141 -1.10 -7.29 -14.21
CA ILE A 141 -1.67 -7.64 -12.88
C ILE A 141 -2.88 -6.78 -12.53
N PHE A 142 -2.91 -5.50 -12.91
CA PHE A 142 -4.02 -4.59 -12.58
C PHE A 142 -5.14 -4.57 -13.62
N THR A 143 -4.81 -4.81 -14.90
CA THR A 143 -5.75 -4.58 -16.02
C THR A 143 -6.13 -5.84 -16.78
N GLY A 144 -5.36 -6.92 -16.64
CA GLY A 144 -5.44 -8.08 -17.53
C GLY A 144 -4.90 -7.83 -18.95
N ASP A 145 -4.40 -6.62 -19.23
CA ASP A 145 -3.85 -6.21 -20.54
C ASP A 145 -2.58 -5.39 -20.33
N PRO A 146 -1.38 -5.93 -20.65
CA PRO A 146 -0.09 -5.25 -20.44
C PRO A 146 0.07 -3.96 -21.25
N THR A 147 -0.76 -3.74 -22.26
CA THR A 147 -0.75 -2.54 -23.13
C THR A 147 -1.72 -1.46 -22.68
N SER A 148 -2.54 -1.75 -21.66
CA SER A 148 -3.55 -0.82 -21.16
C SER A 148 -2.92 0.48 -20.66
N PRO A 149 -3.46 1.66 -21.06
CA PRO A 149 -2.96 2.95 -20.62
C PRO A 149 -3.39 3.22 -19.18
N VAL A 150 -2.68 2.63 -18.22
CA VAL A 150 -2.89 2.89 -16.79
C VAL A 150 -1.75 3.72 -16.21
N SER A 151 -2.13 4.64 -15.33
CA SER A 151 -1.17 5.38 -14.51
C SER A 151 -0.72 4.47 -13.37
N LEU A 152 0.54 4.06 -13.43
CA LEU A 152 1.20 3.21 -12.45
C LEU A 152 2.40 3.95 -11.89
N THR A 153 2.47 4.00 -10.56
CA THR A 153 3.67 4.40 -9.82
C THR A 153 4.16 3.17 -9.08
N CYS A 154 5.39 2.73 -9.34
CA CYS A 154 5.95 1.51 -8.78
C CYS A 154 7.25 1.81 -8.03
N GLU A 155 7.30 1.37 -6.78
CA GLU A 155 8.45 1.53 -5.89
C GLU A 155 9.16 0.18 -5.72
N PRO A 156 10.50 0.13 -5.83
CA PRO A 156 11.25 -1.09 -5.57
C PRO A 156 11.16 -1.52 -4.09
N LEU A 157 11.23 -2.83 -3.87
CA LEU A 157 11.08 -3.51 -2.57
C LEU A 157 12.35 -4.17 -2.04
#